data_AF-A0A5J4Q7I5-F1
#
_entry.id   AF-A0A5J4Q7I5-F1
#
_cell.length_a   1.000
_cell.length_b   1.000
_cell.length_c   1.000
_cell.angle_alpha   90.00
_cell.angle_beta   90.00
_cell.angle_gamma   90.00
#
_symmetry.space_group_name_H-M   'P 1'
#
loop_
_entity.id
_entity.type
_entity.pdbx_description
1 polymer ?
#
loop_
_entity_poly.entity_id
_entity_poly.type
_entity_poly.pdbx_seq_one_letter_code
_entity_poly.pdbx_strand_id
1 'polypeptide(L)'
;MFFDWNHILTPIATIAFELIYLGVIIGAITVVILDNGYPVKTIAWVLVLAFLPFVGLIFYFFFGRNIHRQRIISRKSYNRLLKKPMAEYLAQNASEIPEEYNRLIQFFQNTNQSFPFDGNRVEIYTDGFTKMQVLIRELQKAKHHIHIEYYLIEDDPVGRSVRDVLIEKAKQGVEVRFIYDDVGCWTLKDSFLKEMRDVGIEIKAFLEVHFPLLTSKVNYRNHRKIVVIDGCVGFIGGMNLAERYVNGLSWGLWRDMHIFIEGKAVHGLQTAFLLDWYFVSRTLITSFEYFPRIKPCGSILAQIVTADPIGQWKEIMQGLILAISGAKKYFYMQTPYFLPTDPVLIAIQTAALSGVD
;
A
#
# COMPACT_ATOMS: atom_id res chain seq x y z
N MET A 1 -8.45 -41.36 -61.83
CA MET A 1 -9.13 -41.31 -60.53
C MET A 1 -8.12 -40.77 -59.53
N PHE A 2 -8.11 -39.46 -59.30
CA PHE A 2 -7.19 -38.85 -58.33
C PHE A 2 -7.72 -39.20 -56.93
N PHE A 3 -6.90 -39.86 -56.12
CA PHE A 3 -7.23 -40.19 -54.74
C PHE A 3 -7.33 -38.87 -53.97
N ASP A 4 -8.54 -38.49 -53.57
CA ASP A 4 -8.77 -37.22 -52.88
C ASP A 4 -8.35 -37.37 -51.42
N TRP A 5 -7.07 -37.10 -51.17
CA TRP A 5 -6.44 -37.16 -49.85
C TRP A 5 -7.14 -36.29 -48.81
N ASN A 6 -7.94 -35.30 -49.22
CA ASN A 6 -8.70 -34.46 -48.30
C ASN A 6 -9.68 -35.28 -47.44
N HIS A 7 -10.29 -36.34 -47.97
CA HIS A 7 -11.22 -37.18 -47.20
C HIS A 7 -10.56 -37.92 -46.02
N ILE A 8 -9.23 -38.11 -46.06
CA ILE A 8 -8.47 -38.80 -45.00
C ILE A 8 -7.72 -37.79 -44.14
N LEU A 9 -7.16 -36.75 -44.75
CA LEU A 9 -6.38 -35.73 -44.05
C LEU A 9 -7.25 -34.83 -43.17
N THR A 10 -8.48 -34.50 -43.60
CA THR A 10 -9.35 -33.62 -42.82
C THR A 10 -9.78 -34.25 -41.50
N PRO A 11 -10.29 -35.52 -41.43
CA PRO A 11 -10.63 -36.16 -40.17
C PRO A 11 -9.43 -36.33 -39.23
N ILE A 12 -8.25 -36.68 -39.77
CA ILE A 12 -7.02 -36.82 -38.97
C ILE A 12 -6.61 -35.46 -38.38
N ALA A 13 -6.67 -34.39 -39.18
CA ALA A 13 -6.39 -33.04 -38.70
C ALA A 13 -7.40 -32.57 -37.64
N THR A 14 -8.68 -32.87 -37.82
CA THR A 14 -9.73 -32.55 -36.83
C THR A 14 -9.49 -33.29 -35.51
N ILE A 15 -9.24 -34.59 -35.54
CA ILE A 15 -8.95 -35.38 -34.33
C ILE A 15 -7.68 -34.88 -33.64
N ALA A 16 -6.61 -34.61 -34.41
CA ALA A 16 -5.38 -34.06 -33.85
C ALA A 16 -5.61 -32.69 -33.20
N PHE A 17 -6.40 -31.83 -33.83
CA PHE A 17 -6.78 -30.54 -33.26
C PHE A 17 -7.59 -30.68 -31.97
N GLU A 18 -8.59 -31.57 -31.93
CA GLU A 18 -9.40 -31.84 -30.74
C GLU A 18 -8.55 -32.39 -29.58
N LEU A 19 -7.61 -33.29 -29.85
CA LEU A 19 -6.72 -33.84 -28.83
C LEU A 19 -5.76 -32.79 -28.27
N ILE A 20 -5.18 -31.94 -29.14
CA ILE A 20 -4.31 -30.83 -28.72
C ILE A 20 -5.12 -29.83 -27.88
N TYR A 21 -6.32 -29.50 -28.33
CA TYR A 21 -7.23 -28.58 -27.66
C TYR A 21 -7.62 -29.10 -26.26
N LEU A 22 -8.00 -30.37 -26.16
CA LEU A 22 -8.29 -31.04 -24.88
C LEU A 22 -7.05 -31.03 -23.96
N GLY A 23 -5.87 -31.32 -24.51
CA GLY A 23 -4.61 -31.28 -23.78
C GLY A 23 -4.29 -29.90 -23.22
N VAL A 24 -4.50 -28.83 -24.00
CA VAL A 24 -4.31 -27.43 -23.56
C VAL A 24 -5.30 -27.06 -22.46
N ILE A 25 -6.57 -27.47 -22.57
CA ILE A 25 -7.60 -27.23 -21.54
C ILE A 25 -7.23 -27.94 -20.24
N ILE A 26 -6.91 -29.24 -20.31
CA ILE A 26 -6.53 -30.03 -19.13
C ILE A 26 -5.25 -29.45 -18.50
N GLY A 27 -4.26 -29.07 -19.31
CA GLY A 27 -3.04 -28.42 -18.83
C GLY A 27 -3.32 -27.08 -18.14
N ALA A 28 -4.15 -26.23 -18.73
CA ALA A 28 -4.53 -24.94 -18.16
C ALA A 28 -5.32 -25.08 -16.85
N ILE A 29 -6.29 -26.00 -16.80
CA ILE A 29 -7.05 -26.33 -15.58
C ILE A 29 -6.11 -26.85 -14.48
N THR A 30 -5.19 -27.75 -14.83
CA THR A 30 -4.21 -28.30 -13.88
C THR A 30 -3.33 -27.18 -13.31
N VAL A 31 -2.81 -26.27 -14.15
CA VAL A 31 -2.03 -25.12 -13.70
C VAL A 31 -2.85 -24.21 -12.79
N VAL A 32 -4.11 -23.92 -13.11
CA VAL A 32 -5.01 -23.11 -12.28
C VAL A 32 -5.24 -23.73 -10.91
N ILE A 33 -5.50 -25.05 -10.86
CA ILE A 33 -5.71 -25.79 -9.61
C ILE A 33 -4.43 -25.79 -8.76
N LEU A 34 -3.26 -25.94 -9.39
CA LEU A 34 -1.98 -25.94 -8.69
C LEU A 34 -1.52 -24.54 -8.26
N ASP A 35 -1.95 -23.49 -8.95
CA ASP A 35 -1.54 -22.10 -8.69
C ASP A 35 -2.46 -21.37 -7.69
N ASN A 36 -3.75 -21.75 -7.59
CA ASN A 36 -4.72 -21.06 -6.74
C ASN A 36 -5.23 -21.90 -5.55
N GLY A 37 -4.86 -21.47 -4.34
CA GLY A 37 -5.39 -22.01 -3.07
C GLY A 37 -6.79 -21.51 -2.68
N TYR A 38 -7.46 -20.71 -3.52
CA TYR A 38 -8.81 -20.19 -3.28
C TYR A 38 -9.83 -20.90 -4.20
N PRO A 39 -10.66 -21.82 -3.68
CA PRO A 39 -11.52 -22.70 -4.47
C PRO A 39 -12.45 -21.95 -5.45
N VAL A 40 -13.01 -20.82 -5.02
CA VAL A 40 -13.97 -20.04 -5.82
C VAL A 40 -13.29 -19.38 -7.02
N LYS A 41 -12.09 -18.81 -6.86
CA LYS A 41 -11.32 -18.22 -7.98
C LYS A 41 -10.85 -19.28 -8.96
N THR A 42 -10.42 -20.43 -8.44
CA THR A 42 -10.03 -21.60 -9.24
C THR A 42 -11.19 -22.05 -10.12
N ILE A 43 -12.38 -22.23 -9.54
CA ILE A 43 -13.58 -22.63 -10.28
C ILE A 43 -13.95 -21.60 -11.35
N ALA A 44 -13.92 -20.29 -11.04
CA ALA A 44 -14.21 -19.25 -12.02
C ALA A 44 -13.26 -19.30 -13.24
N TRP A 45 -11.96 -19.47 -13.01
CA TRP A 45 -10.98 -19.62 -14.10
C TRP A 45 -11.13 -20.94 -14.87
N VAL A 46 -11.44 -22.04 -14.18
CA VAL A 46 -11.75 -23.32 -14.82
C VAL A 46 -12.97 -23.17 -15.74
N LEU A 47 -14.03 -22.49 -15.30
CA LEU A 47 -15.21 -22.24 -16.14
C LEU A 47 -14.88 -21.34 -17.34
N VAL A 48 -14.14 -20.24 -17.14
CA VAL A 48 -13.71 -19.36 -18.24
C VAL A 48 -12.85 -20.12 -19.26
N LEU A 49 -11.91 -20.95 -18.81
CA LEU A 49 -11.06 -21.75 -19.69
C LEU A 49 -11.82 -22.90 -20.36
N ALA A 50 -12.84 -23.46 -19.72
CA ALA A 50 -13.67 -24.50 -20.30
C ALA A 50 -14.60 -23.97 -21.39
N PHE A 51 -15.26 -22.83 -21.16
CA PHE A 51 -16.22 -22.25 -22.12
C PHE A 51 -15.57 -21.37 -23.18
N LEU A 52 -14.40 -20.79 -22.88
CA LEU A 52 -13.69 -19.87 -23.76
C LEU A 52 -12.18 -20.17 -23.71
N PRO A 53 -11.67 -21.28 -24.23
CA PRO A 53 -10.28 -21.68 -23.98
C PRO A 53 -9.23 -20.75 -24.58
N PHE A 54 -9.39 -20.27 -25.81
CA PHE A 54 -8.42 -19.34 -26.41
C PHE A 54 -8.45 -17.96 -25.74
N VAL A 55 -9.66 -17.41 -25.60
CA VAL A 55 -9.88 -16.08 -24.99
C VAL A 55 -9.55 -16.14 -23.49
N GLY A 56 -10.03 -17.16 -22.81
CA GLY A 56 -9.79 -17.45 -21.40
C GLY A 56 -8.32 -17.72 -21.08
N LEU A 57 -7.54 -18.33 -21.98
CA LEU A 57 -6.10 -18.50 -21.78
C LEU A 57 -5.35 -17.17 -21.91
N ILE A 58 -5.77 -16.30 -22.83
CA ILE A 58 -5.30 -14.91 -22.90
C ILE A 58 -5.64 -14.21 -21.58
N PHE A 59 -6.91 -14.20 -21.15
CA PHE A 59 -7.33 -13.59 -19.89
C PHE A 59 -6.62 -14.19 -18.66
N TYR A 60 -6.40 -15.50 -18.61
CA TYR A 60 -5.71 -16.15 -17.51
C TYR A 60 -4.24 -15.71 -17.43
N PHE A 61 -3.57 -15.56 -18.57
CA PHE A 61 -2.20 -15.06 -18.59
C PHE A 61 -2.09 -13.62 -18.06
N PHE A 62 -3.07 -12.77 -18.39
CA PHE A 62 -3.10 -11.37 -17.94
C PHE A 62 -3.57 -11.21 -16.48
N PHE A 63 -4.63 -11.92 -16.07
CA PHE A 63 -5.35 -11.68 -14.82
C PHE A 63 -5.35 -12.86 -13.84
N GLY A 64 -5.18 -14.09 -14.35
CA GLY A 64 -5.32 -15.31 -13.56
C GLY A 64 -4.04 -15.80 -12.89
N ARG A 65 -2.87 -15.38 -13.40
CA ARG A 65 -1.58 -15.67 -12.77
C ARG A 65 -1.41 -14.87 -11.47
N ASN A 66 -1.18 -15.62 -10.39
CA ASN A 66 -0.79 -15.03 -9.11
C ASN A 66 0.69 -14.62 -9.15
N ILE A 67 0.98 -13.32 -9.25
CA ILE A 67 2.36 -12.80 -9.22
C ILE A 67 2.99 -12.93 -7.80
N HIS A 68 2.26 -13.50 -6.84
CA HIS A 68 2.63 -13.66 -5.42
C HIS A 68 3.98 -14.34 -5.10
N ARG A 69 4.71 -14.88 -6.09
CA ARG A 69 5.92 -15.68 -5.85
C ARG A 69 7.26 -14.98 -5.90
N GLN A 70 7.32 -13.69 -6.21
CA GLN A 70 8.60 -12.96 -6.10
C GLN A 70 8.62 -12.15 -4.82
N ARG A 71 9.30 -12.66 -3.77
CA ARG A 71 9.74 -11.83 -2.64
C ARG A 71 10.75 -10.82 -3.18
N ILE A 72 10.23 -9.68 -3.61
CA ILE A 72 10.99 -8.59 -4.21
C ILE A 72 11.98 -7.99 -3.19
N ILE A 73 11.65 -8.06 -1.90
CA ILE A 73 12.49 -7.62 -0.79
C ILE A 73 13.07 -8.86 -0.08
N SER A 74 14.40 -8.97 -0.05
CA SER A 74 15.06 -10.02 0.72
C SER A 74 14.85 -9.78 2.23
N ARG A 75 14.65 -10.85 3.02
CA ARG A 75 14.54 -10.75 4.48
C ARG A 75 15.78 -10.07 5.12
N LYS A 76 16.95 -10.21 4.48
CA LYS A 76 18.18 -9.52 4.88
C LYS A 76 18.07 -8.00 4.74
N SER A 77 17.54 -7.51 3.61
CA SER A 77 17.33 -6.07 3.37
C SER A 77 16.29 -5.51 4.35
N TYR A 78 15.19 -6.23 4.54
CA TYR A 78 14.15 -5.89 5.52
C TYR A 78 14.72 -5.74 6.93
N ASN A 79 15.44 -6.76 7.42
CA ASN A 79 16.06 -6.73 8.74
C ASN A 79 17.06 -5.57 8.90
N ARG A 80 17.78 -5.18 7.84
CA ARG A 80 18.73 -4.06 7.90
C ARG A 80 18.02 -2.72 8.11
N LEU A 81 16.88 -2.50 7.48
CA LEU A 81 16.07 -1.28 7.66
C LEU A 81 15.50 -1.20 9.07
N LEU A 82 15.06 -2.33 9.62
CA LEU A 82 14.48 -2.39 10.96
C LEU A 82 15.47 -2.25 12.12
N LYS A 83 16.77 -2.43 11.88
CA LYS A 83 17.78 -2.26 12.95
C LYS A 83 17.73 -0.89 13.61
N LYS A 84 17.39 0.15 12.85
CA LYS A 84 17.37 1.55 13.32
C LYS A 84 16.18 1.87 14.22
N PRO A 85 14.92 1.69 13.77
CA PRO A 85 13.76 1.88 14.64
C PRO A 85 13.81 0.96 15.85
N MET A 86 14.35 -0.27 15.71
CA MET A 86 14.59 -1.16 16.85
C MET A 86 15.57 -0.54 17.86
N ALA A 87 16.71 0.01 17.41
CA ALA A 87 17.69 0.62 18.30
C ALA A 87 17.13 1.83 19.04
N GLU A 88 16.38 2.70 18.35
CA GLU A 88 15.71 3.85 18.99
C GLU A 88 14.61 3.40 19.96
N TYR A 89 13.86 2.34 19.63
CA TYR A 89 12.89 1.75 20.56
C TYR A 89 13.56 1.20 21.81
N LEU A 90 14.68 0.48 21.67
CA LEU A 90 15.44 -0.03 22.81
C LEU A 90 16.10 1.08 23.64
N ALA A 91 16.39 2.22 23.04
CA ALA A 91 16.92 3.40 23.73
C ALA A 91 15.82 4.25 24.39
N GLN A 92 14.54 4.00 24.10
CA GLN A 92 13.43 4.64 24.79
C GLN A 92 13.42 4.19 26.24
N ASN A 93 13.20 5.13 27.17
CA ASN A 93 12.89 4.77 28.54
C ASN A 93 11.66 3.85 28.55
N ALA A 94 11.66 2.82 29.40
CA ALA A 94 10.52 1.92 29.48
C ALA A 94 9.23 2.73 29.72
N SER A 95 8.38 2.80 28.70
CA SER A 95 7.08 3.44 28.79
C SER A 95 6.12 2.43 29.39
N GLU A 96 5.27 2.86 30.32
CA GLU A 96 4.21 2.00 30.85
C GLU A 96 3.19 1.74 29.73
N ILE A 97 3.29 0.57 29.11
CA ILE A 97 2.30 0.11 28.14
C ILE A 97 1.03 -0.25 28.92
N PRO A 98 -0.12 0.39 28.66
CA PRO A 98 -1.36 0.04 29.34
C PRO A 98 -1.71 -1.44 29.09
N GLU A 99 -2.08 -2.16 30.16
CA GLU A 99 -2.36 -3.60 30.10
C GLU A 99 -3.44 -3.93 29.07
N GLU A 100 -4.42 -3.03 28.91
CA GLU A 100 -5.52 -3.14 27.93
C GLU A 100 -5.04 -3.24 26.47
N TYR A 101 -3.93 -2.59 26.12
CA TYR A 101 -3.40 -2.60 24.74
C TYR A 101 -2.27 -3.60 24.54
N ASN A 102 -1.76 -4.21 25.60
CA ASN A 102 -0.56 -5.06 25.57
C ASN A 102 -0.68 -6.19 24.53
N ARG A 103 -1.84 -6.86 24.46
CA ARG A 103 -2.08 -7.94 23.48
C ARG A 103 -1.99 -7.46 22.03
N LEU A 104 -2.58 -6.30 21.72
CA LEU A 104 -2.57 -5.73 20.38
C LEU A 104 -1.16 -5.25 20.00
N ILE A 105 -0.49 -4.58 20.93
CA ILE A 105 0.87 -4.08 20.74
C ILE A 105 1.85 -5.23 20.47
N GLN A 106 1.80 -6.29 21.30
CA GLN A 106 2.64 -7.47 21.13
C GLN A 106 2.34 -8.19 19.80
N PHE A 107 1.07 -8.27 19.40
CA PHE A 107 0.70 -8.84 18.11
C PHE A 107 1.42 -8.13 16.95
N PHE A 108 1.40 -6.80 16.92
CA PHE A 108 2.06 -6.02 15.87
C PHE A 108 3.60 -6.03 15.98
N GLN A 109 4.16 -6.12 17.18
CA GLN A 109 5.60 -6.36 17.35
C GLN A 109 6.03 -7.70 16.74
N ASN A 110 5.24 -8.75 16.98
CA ASN A 110 5.57 -10.11 16.53
C ASN A 110 5.32 -10.35 15.03
N THR A 111 4.36 -9.64 14.43
CA THR A 111 3.99 -9.82 13.02
C THR A 111 4.68 -8.82 12.09
N ASN A 112 4.69 -7.55 12.45
CA ASN A 112 5.20 -6.46 11.61
C ASN A 112 6.58 -5.93 12.04
N GLN A 113 7.09 -6.36 13.19
CA GLN A 113 8.22 -5.70 13.86
C GLN A 113 7.96 -4.20 14.03
N SER A 114 6.70 -3.86 14.32
CA SER A 114 6.26 -2.50 14.61
C SER A 114 6.41 -2.23 16.10
N PHE A 115 7.13 -1.17 16.46
CA PHE A 115 7.42 -0.84 17.85
C PHE A 115 6.52 0.30 18.36
N PRO A 116 6.01 0.21 19.61
CA PRO A 116 5.25 1.28 20.23
C PRO A 116 6.19 2.37 20.73
N PHE A 117 5.98 3.59 20.26
CA PHE A 117 6.75 4.77 20.65
C PHE A 117 5.90 5.71 21.49
N ASP A 118 6.46 6.21 22.59
CA ASP A 118 5.80 7.20 23.44
C ASP A 118 6.21 8.64 23.08
N GLY A 119 5.59 9.59 23.77
CA GLY A 119 6.02 10.99 23.68
C GLY A 119 5.62 11.69 22.38
N ASN A 120 4.61 11.22 21.66
CA ASN A 120 4.21 11.80 20.37
C ASN A 120 3.14 12.89 20.57
N ARG A 121 3.21 13.94 19.75
CA ARG A 121 2.06 14.81 19.47
C ARG A 121 1.33 14.27 18.27
N VAL A 122 0.01 14.10 18.41
CA VAL A 122 -0.85 13.62 17.33
C VAL A 122 -1.99 14.61 17.15
N GLU A 123 -2.24 15.01 15.91
CA GLU A 123 -3.38 15.85 15.53
C GLU A 123 -4.17 15.14 14.43
N ILE A 124 -5.50 15.19 14.52
CA ILE A 124 -6.40 14.56 13.56
C ILE A 124 -7.09 15.65 12.75
N TYR A 125 -7.01 15.55 11.43
CA TYR A 125 -7.69 16.41 10.49
C TYR A 125 -8.82 15.67 9.78
N THR A 126 -10.00 16.26 9.87
CA THR A 126 -11.25 15.77 9.26
C THR A 126 -11.69 16.58 8.05
N ASP A 127 -10.98 17.67 7.77
CA ASP A 127 -11.18 18.62 6.69
C ASP A 127 -9.89 18.73 5.85
N GLY A 128 -10.04 18.70 4.52
CA GLY A 128 -8.90 18.69 3.61
C GLY A 128 -8.19 20.03 3.50
N PHE A 129 -8.91 21.15 3.65
CA PHE A 129 -8.31 22.49 3.58
C PHE A 129 -7.30 22.68 4.72
N THR A 130 -7.73 22.42 5.96
CA THR A 130 -6.90 22.52 7.17
C THR A 130 -5.72 21.57 7.09
N LYS A 131 -5.95 20.31 6.68
CA LYS A 131 -4.87 19.33 6.45
C LYS A 131 -3.84 19.86 5.47
N MET A 132 -4.28 20.45 4.35
CA MET A 132 -3.38 20.92 3.29
C MET A 132 -2.54 22.11 3.76
N GLN A 133 -3.15 23.06 4.47
CA GLN A 133 -2.43 24.20 5.05
C GLN A 133 -1.33 23.74 6.02
N VAL A 134 -1.63 22.77 6.89
CA VAL A 134 -0.64 22.22 7.81
C VAL A 134 0.45 21.48 7.05
N LEU A 135 0.10 20.63 6.07
CA LEU A 135 1.09 19.92 5.27
C LEU A 135 2.08 20.89 4.58
N ILE A 136 1.57 21.91 3.89
CA ILE A 136 2.40 22.92 3.21
C ILE A 136 3.32 23.63 4.21
N ARG A 137 2.77 24.06 5.35
CA ARG A 137 3.53 24.73 6.40
C ARG A 137 4.67 23.88 6.95
N GLU A 138 4.44 22.59 7.17
CA GLU A 138 5.48 21.70 7.68
C GLU A 138 6.53 21.36 6.60
N LEU A 139 6.11 21.19 5.34
CA LEU A 139 7.04 21.00 4.22
C LEU A 139 8.01 22.19 4.07
N GLN A 140 7.50 23.42 4.22
CA GLN A 140 8.32 24.63 4.16
C GLN A 140 9.42 24.66 5.24
N LYS A 141 9.16 24.07 6.42
CA LYS A 141 10.11 23.99 7.54
C LYS A 141 11.22 22.97 7.34
N ALA A 142 11.11 22.07 6.38
CA ALA A 142 12.09 21.00 6.17
C ALA A 142 13.51 21.54 6.01
N LYS A 143 14.49 20.86 6.61
CA LYS A 143 15.91 21.29 6.60
C LYS A 143 16.85 20.24 6.04
N HIS A 144 16.50 18.97 6.11
CA HIS A 144 17.35 17.86 5.72
C HIS A 144 16.72 17.05 4.60
N HIS A 145 15.53 16.47 4.83
CA HIS A 145 14.90 15.60 3.85
C HIS A 145 13.37 15.61 3.92
N ILE A 146 12.76 15.33 2.77
CA ILE A 146 11.33 15.07 2.63
C ILE A 146 11.19 13.75 1.89
N HIS A 147 10.53 12.79 2.55
CA HIS A 147 10.13 11.52 1.97
C HIS A 147 8.62 11.52 1.85
N ILE A 148 8.12 11.39 0.63
CA ILE A 148 6.69 11.56 0.35
C ILE A 148 6.22 10.49 -0.61
N GLU A 149 5.11 9.86 -0.23
CA GLU A 149 4.43 8.83 -1.00
C GLU A 149 2.94 9.11 -1.02
N TYR A 150 2.34 9.10 -2.22
CA TYR A 150 0.90 9.21 -2.39
C TYR A 150 0.41 8.26 -3.48
N TYR A 151 -0.68 7.54 -3.18
CA TYR A 151 -1.43 6.79 -4.20
C TYR A 151 -1.88 7.67 -5.37
N LEU A 152 -2.38 8.87 -5.07
CA LEU A 152 -2.92 9.78 -6.09
C LEU A 152 -2.46 11.21 -5.85
N ILE A 153 -2.02 11.83 -6.95
CA ILE A 153 -1.77 13.26 -7.08
C ILE A 153 -2.34 13.73 -8.42
N GLU A 154 -2.94 14.92 -8.44
CA GLU A 154 -3.48 15.52 -9.65
C GLU A 154 -2.74 16.82 -10.02
N ASP A 155 -2.62 17.09 -11.32
CA ASP A 155 -2.13 18.38 -11.84
C ASP A 155 -3.24 19.44 -11.74
N ASP A 156 -3.61 19.76 -10.50
CA ASP A 156 -4.59 20.77 -10.11
C ASP A 156 -3.97 21.77 -9.12
N PRO A 157 -4.69 22.81 -8.65
CA PRO A 157 -4.11 23.79 -7.72
C PRO A 157 -3.54 23.16 -6.44
N VAL A 158 -4.13 22.08 -5.92
CA VAL A 158 -3.67 21.41 -4.70
C VAL A 158 -2.39 20.64 -4.99
N GLY A 159 -2.36 19.80 -6.02
CA GLY A 159 -1.15 19.05 -6.38
C GLY A 159 0.02 19.97 -6.76
N ARG A 160 -0.25 21.04 -7.51
CA ARG A 160 0.76 22.06 -7.85
C ARG A 160 1.28 22.78 -6.62
N SER A 161 0.44 23.12 -5.64
CA SER A 161 0.91 23.77 -4.41
C SER A 161 1.92 22.91 -3.64
N VAL A 162 1.71 21.59 -3.57
CA VAL A 162 2.68 20.67 -2.94
C VAL A 162 3.94 20.56 -3.79
N ARG A 163 3.80 20.37 -5.12
CA ARG A 163 4.93 20.32 -6.06
C ARG A 163 5.84 21.54 -5.91
N ASP A 164 5.26 22.73 -5.88
CA ASP A 164 6.00 23.98 -5.89
C ASP A 164 6.82 24.13 -4.60
N VAL A 165 6.26 23.74 -3.45
CA VAL A 165 6.99 23.70 -2.17
C VAL A 165 8.12 22.68 -2.21
N LEU A 166 7.88 21.46 -2.74
CA LEU A 166 8.94 20.46 -2.87
C LEU A 166 10.09 20.94 -3.76
N ILE A 167 9.76 21.59 -4.88
CA ILE A 167 10.74 22.20 -5.80
C ILE A 167 11.55 23.29 -5.07
N GLU A 168 10.87 24.16 -4.31
CA GLU A 168 11.54 25.20 -3.53
C GLU A 168 12.52 24.59 -2.52
N LYS A 169 12.10 23.57 -1.77
CA LYS A 169 12.95 22.89 -0.79
C LYS A 169 14.13 22.16 -1.44
N ALA A 170 13.92 21.49 -2.56
CA ALA A 170 14.99 20.86 -3.32
C ALA A 170 16.05 21.87 -3.79
N LYS A 171 15.63 23.05 -4.29
CA LYS A 171 16.55 24.14 -4.65
C LYS A 171 17.33 24.70 -3.45
N GLN A 172 16.78 24.60 -2.23
CA GLN A 172 17.45 24.96 -0.99
C GLN A 172 18.38 23.85 -0.46
N GLY A 173 18.52 22.72 -1.19
CA GLY A 173 19.39 21.60 -0.82
C GLY A 173 18.74 20.55 0.08
N VAL A 174 17.43 20.63 0.32
CA VAL A 174 16.70 19.56 1.03
C VAL A 174 16.56 18.36 0.10
N GLU A 175 16.91 17.18 0.58
CA GLU A 175 16.78 15.95 -0.19
C GLU A 175 15.30 15.54 -0.29
N VAL A 176 14.77 15.40 -1.51
CA VAL A 176 13.37 15.01 -1.70
C VAL A 176 13.28 13.70 -2.47
N ARG A 177 12.59 12.72 -1.86
CA ARG A 177 12.21 11.46 -2.51
C ARG A 177 10.70 11.35 -2.61
N PHE A 178 10.23 11.11 -3.82
CA PHE A 178 8.81 11.10 -4.15
C PHE A 178 8.42 9.76 -4.79
N ILE A 179 7.46 9.07 -4.17
CA ILE A 179 6.83 7.87 -4.72
C ILE A 179 5.38 8.20 -5.08
N TYR A 180 4.95 7.79 -6.27
CA TYR A 180 3.54 7.83 -6.66
C TYR A 180 3.08 6.48 -7.23
N ASP A 181 1.80 6.18 -7.14
CA ASP A 181 1.25 5.01 -7.82
C ASP A 181 0.98 5.30 -9.30
N ASP A 182 1.54 4.47 -10.18
CA ASP A 182 1.47 4.66 -11.63
C ASP A 182 0.03 4.63 -12.18
N VAL A 183 -0.81 3.70 -11.69
CA VAL A 183 -2.20 3.57 -12.12
C VAL A 183 -3.06 4.65 -11.47
N GLY A 184 -2.84 4.93 -10.18
CA GLY A 184 -3.54 6.00 -9.46
C GLY A 184 -3.29 7.38 -10.05
N CYS A 185 -2.14 7.58 -10.69
CA CYS A 185 -1.70 8.86 -11.28
C CYS A 185 -1.63 8.81 -12.82
N TRP A 186 -2.36 7.91 -13.48
CA TRP A 186 -2.35 7.76 -14.95
C TRP A 186 -2.65 9.04 -15.76
N THR A 187 -3.32 10.03 -15.16
CA THR A 187 -3.67 11.33 -15.76
C THR A 187 -2.65 12.42 -15.42
N LEU A 188 -1.65 12.12 -14.59
CA LEU A 188 -0.61 13.06 -14.21
C LEU A 188 0.32 13.29 -15.41
N LYS A 189 0.47 14.55 -15.81
CA LYS A 189 1.29 14.90 -16.97
C LYS A 189 2.78 14.68 -16.66
N ASP A 190 3.54 14.15 -17.61
CA ASP A 190 4.99 14.02 -17.45
C ASP A 190 5.68 15.38 -17.24
N SER A 191 5.12 16.48 -17.77
CA SER A 191 5.63 17.84 -17.50
C SER A 191 5.64 18.19 -16.01
N PHE A 192 4.63 17.75 -15.25
CA PHE A 192 4.55 17.94 -13.81
C PHE A 192 5.72 17.25 -13.09
N LEU A 193 6.01 16.00 -13.47
CA LEU A 193 7.11 15.22 -12.90
C LEU A 193 8.46 15.74 -13.38
N LYS A 194 8.56 16.18 -14.64
CA LYS A 194 9.79 16.72 -15.22
C LYS A 194 10.26 17.96 -14.46
N GLU A 195 9.37 18.90 -14.16
CA GLU A 195 9.71 20.09 -13.38
C GLU A 195 10.33 19.76 -12.01
N MET A 196 9.84 18.69 -11.36
CA MET A 196 10.39 18.20 -10.11
C MET A 196 11.76 17.52 -10.30
N ARG A 197 11.91 16.67 -11.32
CA ARG A 197 13.19 16.00 -11.62
C ARG A 197 14.28 17.00 -11.99
N ASP A 198 13.94 18.05 -12.72
CA ASP A 198 14.88 19.07 -13.21
C ASP A 198 15.62 19.80 -12.08
N VAL A 199 15.05 19.81 -10.86
CA VAL A 199 15.68 20.42 -9.67
C VAL A 199 16.28 19.40 -8.70
N GLY A 200 16.40 18.14 -9.12
CA GLY A 200 17.06 17.09 -8.37
C GLY A 200 16.16 16.26 -7.44
N ILE A 201 14.83 16.39 -7.54
CA ILE A 201 13.92 15.51 -6.78
C ILE A 201 14.01 14.09 -7.34
N GLU A 202 14.26 13.11 -6.46
CA GLU A 202 14.27 11.70 -6.85
C GLU A 202 12.83 11.18 -6.92
N ILE A 203 12.38 10.78 -8.11
CA ILE A 203 10.99 10.34 -8.34
C ILE A 203 10.97 8.88 -8.79
N LYS A 204 10.08 8.07 -8.19
CA LYS A 204 9.83 6.69 -8.60
C LYS A 204 8.34 6.38 -8.66
N ALA A 205 7.92 5.70 -9.72
CA ALA A 205 6.57 5.17 -9.83
C ALA A 205 6.48 3.78 -9.19
N PHE A 206 5.40 3.52 -8.46
CA PHE A 206 5.14 2.23 -7.85
C PHE A 206 4.50 1.28 -8.87
N LEU A 207 5.20 0.16 -9.12
CA LEU A 207 4.78 -0.91 -10.04
C LEU A 207 4.27 -0.38 -11.39
N GLU A 208 5.14 0.26 -12.16
CA GLU A 208 4.86 0.77 -13.51
C GLU A 208 4.15 -0.27 -14.39
N VAL A 209 3.04 0.14 -15.00
CA VAL A 209 2.21 -0.66 -15.89
C VAL A 209 2.27 -0.04 -17.29
N HIS A 210 3.13 -0.61 -18.14
CA HIS A 210 3.24 -0.18 -19.53
C HIS A 210 2.21 -0.92 -20.40
N PHE A 211 1.37 -0.20 -21.14
CA PHE A 211 0.53 -0.78 -22.18
C PHE A 211 1.40 -1.42 -23.29
N PRO A 212 1.06 -2.60 -23.85
CA PRO A 212 -0.18 -3.39 -23.72
C PRO A 212 -0.17 -4.42 -22.57
N LEU A 213 0.79 -4.38 -21.65
CA LEU A 213 0.93 -5.36 -20.58
C LEU A 213 0.00 -5.01 -19.38
N LEU A 214 -1.32 -5.14 -19.59
CA LEU A 214 -2.36 -5.18 -18.55
C LEU A 214 -2.18 -6.44 -17.67
N THR A 215 -1.09 -6.48 -16.92
CA THR A 215 -0.73 -7.60 -16.06
C THR A 215 -1.50 -7.53 -14.74
N SER A 216 -1.61 -8.65 -14.02
CA SER A 216 -2.25 -8.69 -12.69
C SER A 216 -1.60 -7.77 -11.64
N LYS A 217 -0.49 -7.09 -11.99
CA LYS A 217 0.10 -5.96 -11.26
C LYS A 217 -0.87 -4.78 -11.07
N VAL A 218 -1.88 -4.59 -11.94
CA VAL A 218 -2.89 -3.53 -11.79
C VAL A 218 -3.62 -3.64 -10.45
N ASN A 219 -3.81 -4.85 -9.92
CA ASN A 219 -4.49 -5.06 -8.64
C ASN A 219 -3.58 -4.82 -7.41
N TYR A 220 -2.25 -4.81 -7.60
CA TYR A 220 -1.29 -4.53 -6.53
C TYR A 220 -0.85 -3.08 -6.65
N ARG A 221 -1.53 -2.19 -5.93
CA ARG A 221 -1.27 -0.75 -5.94
C ARG A 221 -0.82 -0.28 -4.57
N ASN A 222 0.01 0.75 -4.53
CA ASN A 222 0.38 1.34 -3.25
C ASN A 222 -0.64 2.39 -2.84
N HIS A 223 -1.54 2.02 -1.93
CA HIS A 223 -2.58 2.92 -1.42
C HIS A 223 -2.12 3.81 -0.25
N ARG A 224 -0.84 3.80 0.12
CA ARG A 224 -0.33 4.62 1.22
C ARG A 224 -0.36 6.11 0.85
N LYS A 225 -0.52 6.94 1.88
CA LYS A 225 -0.23 8.38 1.84
C LYS A 225 0.65 8.65 3.04
N ILE A 226 1.95 8.76 2.81
CA ILE A 226 2.95 8.96 3.84
C ILE A 226 3.74 10.20 3.48
N VAL A 227 3.91 11.10 4.44
CA VAL A 227 4.90 12.17 4.35
C VAL A 227 5.76 12.07 5.59
N VAL A 228 7.07 12.13 5.43
CA VAL A 228 8.05 12.23 6.51
C VAL A 228 8.96 13.41 6.22
N ILE A 229 9.07 14.32 7.18
CA ILE A 229 9.86 15.54 7.11
C ILE A 229 10.92 15.45 8.20
N ASP A 230 12.18 15.50 7.79
CA ASP A 230 13.37 15.46 8.64
C ASP A 230 13.39 14.26 9.63
N GLY A 231 12.62 13.20 9.35
CA GLY A 231 12.52 12.01 10.20
C GLY A 231 11.79 12.21 11.53
N CYS A 232 11.21 13.40 11.79
CA CYS A 232 10.58 13.76 13.06
C CYS A 232 9.13 14.25 12.97
N VAL A 233 8.70 14.68 11.78
CA VAL A 233 7.31 15.05 11.47
C VAL A 233 6.76 14.11 10.41
N GLY A 234 5.53 13.65 10.58
CA GLY A 234 4.90 12.68 9.71
C GLY A 234 3.41 12.94 9.45
N PHE A 235 2.94 12.51 8.29
CA PHE A 235 1.53 12.49 7.94
C PHE A 235 1.11 11.11 7.43
N ILE A 236 -0.08 10.65 7.82
CA ILE A 236 -0.70 9.42 7.34
C ILE A 236 -2.22 9.54 7.33
N GLY A 237 -2.92 8.96 6.35
CA GLY A 237 -4.40 9.00 6.33
C GLY A 237 -5.00 8.57 5.01
N GLY A 238 -6.25 8.98 4.76
CA GLY A 238 -6.99 8.66 3.53
C GLY A 238 -6.93 9.75 2.45
N MET A 239 -6.68 11.01 2.83
CA MET A 239 -6.68 12.13 1.87
C MET A 239 -5.51 12.07 0.87
N ASN A 240 -5.81 12.14 -0.43
CA ASN A 240 -4.81 12.29 -1.51
C ASN A 240 -4.49 13.77 -1.80
N LEU A 241 -3.66 14.03 -2.81
CA LEU A 241 -3.31 15.39 -3.26
C LEU A 241 -4.15 15.76 -4.49
N ALA A 242 -5.39 16.18 -4.25
CA ALA A 242 -6.29 16.66 -5.29
C ALA A 242 -7.31 17.66 -4.73
N GLU A 243 -7.80 18.56 -5.59
CA GLU A 243 -8.72 19.66 -5.28
C GLU A 243 -10.01 19.15 -4.65
N ARG A 244 -10.51 17.99 -5.09
CA ARG A 244 -11.73 17.37 -4.53
C ARG A 244 -11.65 17.10 -3.03
N TYR A 245 -10.46 16.88 -2.46
CA TYR A 245 -10.32 16.68 -1.01
C TYR A 245 -10.47 17.99 -0.23
N VAL A 246 -10.24 19.14 -0.88
CA VAL A 246 -10.30 20.47 -0.27
C VAL A 246 -11.65 21.14 -0.54
N ASN A 247 -12.09 21.14 -1.80
CA ASN A 247 -13.28 21.85 -2.25
C ASN A 247 -14.54 20.96 -2.33
N GLY A 248 -14.38 19.64 -2.18
CA GLY A 248 -15.45 18.68 -2.45
C GLY A 248 -15.74 18.52 -3.94
N LEU A 249 -16.92 18.00 -4.23
CA LEU A 249 -17.46 17.82 -5.58
C LEU A 249 -18.82 18.53 -5.67
N SER A 250 -19.36 18.63 -6.89
CA SER A 250 -20.67 19.26 -7.13
C SER A 250 -21.81 18.68 -6.31
N TRP A 251 -21.67 17.43 -5.85
CA TRP A 251 -22.68 16.71 -5.07
C TRP A 251 -22.37 16.63 -3.57
N GLY A 252 -21.28 17.24 -3.08
CA GLY A 252 -21.01 17.30 -1.65
C GLY A 252 -19.54 17.43 -1.25
N LEU A 253 -19.32 17.59 0.05
CA LEU A 253 -17.98 17.66 0.64
C LEU A 253 -17.32 16.28 0.67
N TRP A 254 -15.99 16.27 0.51
CA TRP A 254 -15.21 15.04 0.61
C TRP A 254 -14.85 14.76 2.08
N ARG A 255 -15.54 13.80 2.70
CA ARG A 255 -15.26 13.38 4.08
C ARG A 255 -14.10 12.38 4.11
N ASP A 256 -13.04 12.72 4.83
CA ASP A 256 -11.90 11.83 5.04
C ASP A 256 -11.21 12.14 6.39
N MET A 257 -10.19 11.38 6.75
CA MET A 257 -9.36 11.59 7.94
C MET A 257 -7.87 11.51 7.58
N HIS A 258 -7.10 12.43 8.15
CA HIS A 258 -5.65 12.41 8.07
C HIS A 258 -5.05 12.72 9.45
N ILE A 259 -3.91 12.13 9.74
CA ILE A 259 -3.23 12.22 11.02
C ILE A 259 -1.88 12.88 10.80
N PHE A 260 -1.61 13.92 11.57
CA PHE A 260 -0.27 14.47 11.76
C PHE A 260 0.35 13.88 13.01
N ILE A 261 1.64 13.57 12.93
CA ILE A 261 2.43 12.98 14.00
C ILE A 261 3.74 13.75 14.10
N GLU A 262 4.08 14.21 15.29
CA GLU A 262 5.43 14.69 15.63
C GLU A 262 5.96 13.90 16.81
N GLY A 263 7.09 13.22 16.62
CA GLY A 263 7.64 12.32 17.65
C GLY A 263 8.28 11.06 17.09
N LYS A 264 8.71 10.18 17.99
CA LYS A 264 9.44 8.94 17.67
C LYS A 264 8.65 7.96 16.81
N ALA A 265 7.31 8.00 16.85
CA ALA A 265 6.47 7.18 15.99
C ALA A 265 6.71 7.44 14.49
N VAL A 266 7.23 8.61 14.12
CA VAL A 266 7.61 8.93 12.74
C VAL A 266 8.69 8.00 12.20
N HIS A 267 9.51 7.36 13.05
CA HIS A 267 10.45 6.33 12.61
C HIS A 267 9.76 5.13 11.96
N GLY A 268 8.53 4.80 12.39
CA GLY A 268 7.72 3.77 11.74
C GLY A 268 7.29 4.16 10.32
N LEU A 269 6.82 5.41 10.15
CA LEU A 269 6.47 5.95 8.83
C LEU A 269 7.69 6.02 7.91
N GLN A 270 8.83 6.46 8.45
CA GLN A 270 10.10 6.51 7.73
C GLN A 270 10.53 5.12 7.27
N THR A 271 10.41 4.12 8.12
CA THR A 271 10.74 2.74 7.77
C THR A 271 9.82 2.21 6.67
N ALA A 272 8.51 2.48 6.76
CA ALA A 272 7.55 2.12 5.72
C ALA A 272 7.92 2.75 4.36
N PHE A 273 8.20 4.06 4.35
CA PHE A 273 8.64 4.75 3.13
C PHE A 273 9.94 4.18 2.57
N LEU A 274 10.96 3.94 3.40
CA LEU A 274 12.26 3.43 2.92
C LEU A 274 12.17 1.98 2.40
N LEU A 275 11.22 1.19 2.92
CA LEU A 275 10.91 -0.14 2.37
C LEU A 275 10.29 -0.04 0.98
N ASP A 276 9.33 0.87 0.80
CA ASP A 276 8.70 1.11 -0.50
C ASP A 276 9.72 1.73 -1.48
N TRP A 277 10.59 2.62 -0.99
CA TRP A 277 11.70 3.17 -1.78
C TRP A 277 12.65 2.08 -2.24
N TYR A 278 13.05 1.16 -1.37
CA TYR A 278 13.88 0.02 -1.74
C TYR A 278 13.19 -0.90 -2.75
N PHE A 279 11.86 -1.07 -2.62
CA PHE A 279 11.06 -1.84 -3.56
C PHE A 279 11.13 -1.26 -4.98
N VAL A 280 10.94 0.06 -5.12
CA VAL A 280 10.88 0.74 -6.43
C VAL A 280 12.26 1.12 -7.00
N SER A 281 13.23 1.47 -6.14
CA SER A 281 14.54 1.97 -6.58
C SER A 281 15.65 0.92 -6.55
N ARG A 282 15.49 -0.16 -5.75
CA ARG A 282 16.55 -1.11 -5.37
C ARG A 282 17.71 -0.52 -4.57
N THR A 283 17.61 0.74 -4.17
CA THR A 283 18.60 1.43 -3.34
C THR A 283 18.26 1.26 -1.87
N LEU A 284 19.16 0.64 -1.12
CA LEU A 284 18.99 0.40 0.31
C LEU A 284 19.56 1.57 1.11
N ILE A 285 18.68 2.35 1.74
CA ILE A 285 19.04 3.51 2.56
C ILE A 285 18.97 3.12 4.03
N THR A 286 20.11 3.14 4.73
CA THR A 286 20.19 2.75 6.16
C THR A 286 20.97 3.75 7.02
N SER A 287 21.16 4.98 6.52
CA SER A 287 21.89 6.02 7.23
C SER A 287 21.14 6.46 8.50
N PHE A 288 21.88 6.80 9.55
CA PHE A 288 21.31 7.26 10.83
C PHE A 288 20.74 8.68 10.74
N GLU A 289 21.16 9.48 9.76
CA GLU A 289 20.67 10.85 9.56
C GLU A 289 19.15 10.92 9.29
N TYR A 290 18.59 9.83 8.75
CA TYR A 290 17.15 9.67 8.49
C TYR A 290 16.33 9.26 9.72
N PHE A 291 16.99 8.96 10.83
CA PHE A 291 16.41 8.56 12.10
C PHE A 291 17.03 9.41 13.23
N PRO A 292 16.77 10.73 13.25
CA PRO A 292 17.35 11.59 14.27
C PRO A 292 16.80 11.23 15.65
N ARG A 293 17.53 11.57 16.71
CA ARG A 293 17.00 11.48 18.07
C ARG A 293 15.90 12.52 18.27
N ILE A 294 14.73 12.08 18.70
CA ILE A 294 13.56 12.94 18.89
C ILE A 294 13.26 13.05 20.38
N LYS A 295 13.16 14.29 20.87
CA LYS A 295 12.68 14.57 22.23
C LYS A 295 11.16 14.35 22.28
N PRO A 296 10.57 13.95 23.42
CA PRO A 296 9.12 13.88 23.55
C PRO A 296 8.46 15.23 23.20
N CYS A 297 7.47 15.19 22.31
CA CYS A 297 6.70 16.35 21.86
C CYS A 297 5.22 16.29 22.31
N GLY A 298 4.82 15.24 23.02
CA GLY A 298 3.48 15.02 23.55
C GLY A 298 3.43 13.83 24.50
N SER A 299 2.26 13.23 24.69
CA SER A 299 2.04 12.10 25.61
C SER A 299 1.45 10.86 24.93
N ILE A 300 1.23 10.90 23.62
CA ILE A 300 0.55 9.81 22.91
C ILE A 300 1.50 8.65 22.66
N LEU A 301 1.08 7.45 23.06
CA LEU A 301 1.66 6.18 22.65
C LEU A 301 1.14 5.82 21.26
N ALA A 302 2.03 5.60 20.30
CA ALA A 302 1.68 5.30 18.92
C ALA A 302 2.51 4.15 18.35
N GLN A 303 1.88 3.32 17.54
CA GLN A 303 2.49 2.19 16.86
C GLN A 303 2.10 2.23 15.37
N ILE A 304 3.08 2.40 14.48
CA ILE A 304 2.84 2.48 13.04
C ILE A 304 2.80 1.07 12.45
N VAL A 305 1.64 0.68 11.95
CA VAL A 305 1.42 -0.66 11.39
C VAL A 305 1.19 -0.58 9.89
N THR A 306 1.76 -1.52 9.15
CA THR A 306 1.63 -1.61 7.69
C THR A 306 0.99 -2.95 7.32
N ALA A 307 0.45 -3.04 6.10
CA ALA A 307 0.11 -4.31 5.49
C ALA A 307 1.10 -4.60 4.36
N ASP A 308 1.55 -5.85 4.28
CA ASP A 308 2.37 -6.35 3.18
C ASP A 308 1.53 -7.29 2.29
N PRO A 309 1.38 -7.02 0.99
CA PRO A 309 0.63 -7.91 0.09
C PRO A 309 1.22 -9.33 -0.01
N ILE A 310 2.49 -9.52 0.33
CA ILE A 310 3.24 -10.79 0.27
C ILE A 310 3.62 -11.29 1.68
N GLY A 311 3.13 -10.60 2.72
CA GLY A 311 3.30 -11.00 4.12
C GLY A 311 2.73 -12.38 4.40
N GLN A 312 3.33 -13.07 5.37
CA GLN A 312 2.81 -14.36 5.85
C GLN A 312 1.43 -14.19 6.51
N TRP A 313 1.20 -13.03 7.11
CA TRP A 313 0.05 -12.72 7.92
C TRP A 313 -0.83 -11.66 7.24
N LYS A 314 -1.99 -11.38 7.84
CA LYS A 314 -2.90 -10.32 7.39
C LYS A 314 -2.98 -9.29 8.51
N GLU A 315 -1.92 -8.51 8.67
CA GLU A 315 -1.59 -7.88 9.94
C GLU A 315 -2.61 -6.83 10.35
N ILE A 316 -3.00 -5.93 9.45
CA ILE A 316 -4.07 -4.96 9.71
C ILE A 316 -5.42 -5.66 9.97
N MET A 317 -5.76 -6.70 9.20
CA MET A 317 -7.03 -7.43 9.37
C MET A 317 -7.10 -8.14 10.73
N GLN A 318 -6.03 -8.85 11.11
CA GLN A 318 -5.94 -9.56 12.39
C GLN A 318 -5.86 -8.60 13.57
N GLY A 319 -5.17 -7.46 13.41
CA GLY A 319 -5.15 -6.38 14.38
C GLY A 319 -6.54 -5.76 14.58
N LEU A 320 -7.31 -5.57 13.51
CA LEU A 320 -8.71 -5.12 13.60
C LEU A 320 -9.58 -6.11 14.36
N ILE A 321 -9.43 -7.42 14.10
CA ILE A 321 -10.14 -8.46 14.85
C ILE A 321 -9.82 -8.38 16.35
N LEU A 322 -8.53 -8.25 16.71
CA LEU A 322 -8.12 -8.08 18.10
C LEU A 322 -8.70 -6.80 18.73
N ALA A 323 -8.72 -5.69 18.00
CA ALA A 323 -9.28 -4.43 18.48
C ALA A 323 -10.80 -4.52 18.69
N ILE A 324 -11.54 -5.11 17.74
CA ILE A 324 -12.99 -5.29 17.82
C ILE A 324 -13.36 -6.23 18.97
N SER A 325 -12.71 -7.39 19.06
CA SER A 325 -12.96 -8.35 20.15
C SER A 325 -12.48 -7.84 21.52
N GLY A 326 -11.57 -6.85 21.54
CA GLY A 326 -11.12 -6.17 22.75
C GLY A 326 -12.03 -5.05 23.24
N ALA A 327 -12.95 -4.56 22.40
CA ALA A 327 -13.84 -3.45 22.71
C ALA A 327 -14.71 -3.74 23.95
N LYS A 328 -14.94 -2.70 24.76
CA LYS A 328 -15.65 -2.81 26.06
C LYS A 328 -16.98 -2.10 26.13
N LYS A 329 -17.18 -1.07 25.30
CA LYS A 329 -18.36 -0.19 25.35
C LYS A 329 -18.96 0.01 23.97
N TYR A 330 -18.15 0.49 23.03
CA TYR A 330 -18.57 0.70 21.64
C TYR A 330 -17.39 0.50 20.68
N PHE A 331 -17.67 0.29 19.39
CA PHE A 331 -16.65 0.29 18.33
C PHE A 331 -17.10 1.12 17.11
N TYR A 332 -16.55 2.33 16.96
CA TYR A 332 -16.91 3.22 15.85
C TYR A 332 -16.11 2.91 14.57
N MET A 333 -16.81 2.73 13.45
CA MET A 333 -16.21 2.44 12.15
C MET A 333 -16.58 3.52 11.13
N GLN A 334 -15.57 4.08 10.47
CA GLN A 334 -15.72 4.91 9.29
C GLN A 334 -14.88 4.31 8.16
N THR A 335 -15.52 3.83 7.10
CA THR A 335 -14.84 3.26 5.93
C THR A 335 -15.54 3.70 4.64
N PRO A 336 -14.81 4.03 3.55
CA PRO A 336 -15.42 4.28 2.25
C PRO A 336 -16.06 3.00 1.65
N TYR A 337 -15.60 1.82 2.08
CA TYR A 337 -16.07 0.53 1.58
C TYR A 337 -16.30 -0.42 2.76
N PHE A 338 -17.57 -0.73 3.04
CA PHE A 338 -17.92 -1.76 4.02
C PHE A 338 -18.07 -3.12 3.33
N LEU A 339 -16.93 -3.79 3.14
CA LEU A 339 -16.84 -5.13 2.57
C LEU A 339 -15.95 -6.01 3.48
N PRO A 340 -16.40 -6.31 4.72
CA PRO A 340 -15.61 -7.09 5.66
C PRO A 340 -15.41 -8.52 5.18
N THR A 341 -14.25 -9.10 5.50
CA THR A 341 -14.04 -10.55 5.36
C THR A 341 -14.81 -11.29 6.44
N ASP A 342 -15.11 -12.58 6.24
CA ASP A 342 -15.83 -13.39 7.23
C ASP A 342 -15.23 -13.30 8.65
N PRO A 343 -13.89 -13.35 8.84
CA PRO A 343 -13.31 -13.20 10.18
C PRO A 343 -13.59 -11.84 10.83
N VAL A 344 -13.57 -10.75 10.06
CA VAL A 344 -13.89 -9.41 10.58
C VAL A 344 -15.38 -9.30 10.89
N LEU A 345 -16.24 -9.83 10.03
CA LEU A 345 -17.69 -9.83 10.25
C LEU A 345 -18.06 -10.62 11.51
N ILE A 346 -17.49 -11.80 11.71
CA ILE A 346 -17.69 -12.62 12.92
C ILE A 346 -17.21 -11.87 14.16
N ALA A 347 -16.07 -11.17 14.09
CA ALA A 347 -15.59 -10.37 15.21
C ALA A 347 -16.58 -9.25 15.59
N ILE A 348 -17.11 -8.53 14.59
CA ILE A 348 -18.12 -7.49 14.79
C ILE A 348 -19.39 -8.07 15.43
N GLN A 349 -19.91 -9.18 14.88
CA GLN A 349 -21.09 -9.86 15.42
C GLN A 349 -20.87 -10.32 16.86
N THR A 350 -19.69 -10.87 17.15
CA THR A 350 -19.35 -11.36 18.49
C THR A 350 -19.30 -10.22 19.50
N ALA A 351 -18.71 -9.07 19.14
CA ALA A 351 -18.69 -7.88 19.99
C ALA A 351 -20.11 -7.38 20.28
N ALA A 352 -20.94 -7.24 19.23
CA ALA A 352 -22.33 -6.81 19.37
C ALA A 352 -23.16 -7.75 20.25
N LEU A 353 -23.08 -9.07 20.02
CA LEU A 353 -23.77 -10.09 20.82
C LEU A 353 -23.27 -10.14 22.27
N SER A 354 -22.06 -9.64 22.53
CA SER A 354 -21.48 -9.53 23.88
C SER A 354 -21.84 -8.21 24.58
N GLY A 355 -22.68 -7.37 23.98
CA GLY A 355 -23.17 -6.11 24.57
C GLY A 355 -22.28 -4.89 24.32
N VAL A 356 -21.39 -4.93 23.34
CA VAL A 356 -20.66 -3.75 22.83
C VAL A 356 -21.53 -3.05 21.78
N ASP A 357 -21.66 -1.72 21.88
CA ASP A 357 -22.37 -0.86 20.92
C ASP A 357 -21.66 -0.73 19.55
#